data_AF-A0A349YD21-F1
#
_entry.id   AF-A0A349YD21-F1
#
_cell.length_a   1.000
_cell.length_b   1.000
_cell.length_c   1.000
_cell.angle_alpha   90.00
_cell.angle_beta   90.00
_cell.angle_gamma   90.00
#
_symmetry.space_group_name_H-M   'P 1'
#
loop_
_entity.id
_entity.type
_entity.pdbx_description
1 polymer ?
#
loop_
_entity_poly.entity_id
_entity_poly.type
_entity_poly.pdbx_seq_one_letter_code
_entity_poly.pdbx_strand_id
1 'polypeptide(L)'
;WCTNYKLTSQRLYVKTGVFSQTIEQTELYRIRDYTVKKPLKQRIFGLGTLEIISSDKTQPNIHLTAIKDPEGIADLLREGVELSRRATQTREVDFT
;
A
#
# COMPACT_ATOMS: atom_id res chain seq x y z
N TRP A 1 14.57 2.86 11.74
CA TRP A 1 14.14 1.59 11.11
C TRP A 1 14.23 1.78 9.60
N CYS A 2 14.97 0.92 8.91
CA CYS A 2 15.00 0.98 7.44
C CYS A 2 13.75 0.26 6.93
N THR A 3 12.87 1.00 6.26
CA THR A 3 11.71 0.45 5.59
C THR A 3 11.84 0.74 4.11
N ASN A 4 11.80 -0.30 3.28
CA ASN A 4 11.86 -0.18 1.83
C ASN A 4 10.55 -0.71 1.24
N TYR A 5 9.94 0.09 0.38
CA TYR A 5 8.72 -0.25 -0.32
C TYR A 5 9.05 -0.51 -1.78
N LYS A 6 8.54 -1.60 -2.34
CA LYS A 6 8.69 -1.92 -3.76
C LYS A 6 7.33 -2.30 -4.33
N LEU A 7 6.87 -1.52 -5.30
CA LEU A 7 5.67 -1.79 -6.06
C LEU A 7 6.04 -2.53 -7.35
N THR A 8 5.30 -3.59 -7.66
CA THR A 8 5.37 -4.31 -8.94
C THR A 8 4.00 -4.31 -9.61
N SER A 9 3.88 -4.86 -10.82
CA SER A 9 2.60 -4.94 -11.53
C SER A 9 1.53 -5.80 -10.84
N GLN A 10 1.93 -6.70 -9.93
CA GLN A 10 1.03 -7.65 -9.28
C GLN A 10 1.06 -7.60 -7.76
N ARG A 11 2.18 -7.18 -7.16
CA ARG A 11 2.41 -7.24 -5.71
C ARG A 11 3.07 -5.98 -5.17
N LEU A 12 2.67 -5.60 -3.97
CA LEU A 12 3.36 -4.64 -3.11
C LEU A 12 4.26 -5.40 -2.14
N TYR A 13 5.53 -5.02 -2.06
CA TYR A 13 6.51 -5.56 -1.13
C TYR A 13 6.85 -4.51 -0.08
N VAL A 14 6.75 -4.90 1.19
CA VAL A 14 7.13 -4.08 2.34
C VAL A 14 8.25 -4.79 3.07
N LYS A 15 9.44 -4.21 3.03
CA LYS A 15 10.63 -4.74 3.70
C LYS A 15 10.99 -3.87 4.87
N THR A 16 10.98 -4.43 6.08
CA THR A 16 11.29 -3.72 7.33
C THR A 16 12.47 -4.37 8.04
N GLY A 17 13.33 -3.55 8.64
CA GLY A 17 14.42 -4.00 9.52
C GLY A 17 15.82 -3.76 8.95
N VAL A 18 16.83 -3.86 9.84
CA VAL A 18 18.25 -3.57 9.51
C VAL A 18 19.09 -4.85 9.64
N PHE A 19 19.08 -5.47 10.82
CA PHE A 19 19.81 -6.72 11.09
C PHE A 19 18.95 -7.96 10.91
N SER A 20 17.73 -7.95 11.46
CA SER A 20 16.67 -8.90 11.12
C SER A 20 15.70 -8.21 10.16
N GLN A 21 15.31 -8.91 9.09
CA GLN A 21 14.49 -8.35 8.02
C GLN A 21 13.19 -9.13 7.89
N THR A 22 12.06 -8.42 7.93
CA THR A 22 10.75 -8.96 7.61
C THR A 22 10.36 -8.46 6.22
N ILE A 23 9.93 -9.37 5.35
CA ILE A 23 9.47 -9.04 3.99
C ILE A 23 8.02 -9.50 3.88
N GLU A 24 7.14 -8.54 3.74
CA GLU A 24 5.71 -8.76 3.57
C GLU A 24 5.33 -8.51 2.12
N GLN A 25 4.42 -9.32 1.61
CA GLN A 25 3.98 -9.27 0.22
C GLN A 25 2.46 -9.23 0.20
N THR A 26 1.90 -8.29 -0.55
CA THR A 26 0.46 -8.16 -0.71
C THR A 26 0.13 -8.11 -2.19
N GLU A 27 -0.71 -9.02 -2.64
CA GLU A 27 -1.26 -8.98 -3.98
C GLU A 27 -2.11 -7.72 -4.18
N LEU A 28 -1.84 -7.01 -5.27
CA LEU A 28 -2.52 -5.75 -5.60
C LEU A 28 -4.04 -5.95 -5.76
N TYR A 29 -4.49 -7.06 -6.35
CA TYR A 29 -5.92 -7.32 -6.51
C TYR A 29 -6.68 -7.46 -5.18
N ARG A 30 -5.99 -7.70 -4.05
CA ARG A 30 -6.59 -7.79 -2.71
C ARG A 30 -6.73 -6.45 -2.00
N ILE A 31 -6.10 -5.40 -2.53
CA ILE A 31 -6.18 -4.08 -1.94
C ILE A 31 -7.56 -3.51 -2.21
N ARG A 32 -8.27 -3.10 -1.16
CA ARG A 32 -9.64 -2.58 -1.20
C ARG A 32 -9.69 -1.07 -1.16
N ASP A 33 -8.96 -0.47 -0.21
CA ASP A 33 -9.09 0.96 0.06
C ASP A 33 -7.76 1.60 0.47
N TYR A 34 -7.70 2.92 0.34
CA TYR A 34 -6.53 3.76 0.58
C TYR A 34 -6.93 5.00 1.37
N THR A 35 -6.21 5.29 2.44
CA THR A 35 -6.42 6.50 3.25
C THR A 35 -5.12 7.27 3.37
N VAL A 36 -5.13 8.53 2.97
CA VAL A 36 -3.98 9.43 3.12
C VAL A 36 -4.16 10.29 4.37
N LYS A 37 -3.24 10.16 5.33
CA LYS A 37 -3.17 10.99 6.53
C LYS A 37 -2.01 11.99 6.41
N LYS A 38 -2.33 13.28 6.48
CA LYS A 38 -1.37 14.39 6.43
C LYS A 38 -1.56 15.35 7.61
N PRO A 39 -1.11 14.98 8.83
CA PRO A 39 -1.11 15.91 9.97
C PRO A 39 -0.27 17.15 9.67
N LEU A 40 -0.61 18.27 10.31
CA LEU A 40 -0.10 19.60 9.99
C LEU A 40 1.44 19.68 9.90
N LYS A 41 2.14 19.01 10.83
CA LYS A 41 3.60 18.92 10.84
C LYS A 41 4.15 18.23 9.58
N GLN A 42 3.59 17.10 9.18
CA GLN A 42 4.03 16.37 7.99
C GLN A 42 3.70 17.13 6.70
N ARG A 43 2.56 17.82 6.66
CA ARG A 43 2.15 18.64 5.52
C ARG A 43 3.16 19.75 5.20
N ILE A 44 3.74 20.38 6.22
CA ILE A 44 4.79 21.42 6.05
C ILE A 44 6.05 20.83 5.39
N PHE A 45 6.39 19.57 5.68
CA PHE A 45 7.53 18.87 5.08
C PHE A 45 7.20 18.13 3.79
N GLY A 46 5.96 18.23 3.28
CA GLY A 46 5.51 17.48 2.10
C GLY A 46 5.45 15.96 2.33
N LEU A 47 5.38 15.53 3.59
CA LEU A 47 5.28 14.15 4.02
C LEU A 47 3.84 13.79 4.35
N GLY A 48 3.54 12.49 4.34
CA GLY A 48 2.34 11.95 4.94
C GLY A 48 2.43 10.45 5.16
N THR A 49 1.32 9.89 5.62
CA THR A 49 1.15 8.45 5.80
C THR A 49 0.07 7.96 4.85
N LEU A 50 0.37 6.93 4.08
CA LEU A 50 -0.61 6.21 3.27
C LEU A 50 -0.96 4.90 3.98
N GLU A 51 -2.23 4.75 4.33
CA GLU A 51 -2.80 3.53 4.89
C GLU A 51 -3.50 2.76 3.77
N ILE A 52 -3.21 1.47 3.67
CA ILE A 52 -3.76 0.59 2.66
C ILE A 52 -4.51 -0.52 3.37
N ILE A 53 -5.77 -0.72 2.99
CA ILE A 53 -6.64 -1.75 3.52
C ILE A 53 -6.72 -2.89 2.49
N SER A 54 -6.37 -4.09 2.93
CA SER A 54 -6.40 -5.32 2.14
C SER A 54 -7.52 -6.25 2.64
N SER A 55 -7.98 -7.14 1.76
CA SER A 55 -8.82 -8.29 2.12
C SER A 55 -8.01 -9.49 2.62
N ASP A 56 -6.68 -9.37 2.70
CA ASP A 56 -5.81 -10.41 3.27
C ASP A 56 -6.08 -10.64 4.77
N LYS A 57 -6.15 -11.91 5.17
CA LYS A 57 -6.43 -12.29 6.57
C LYS A 57 -5.22 -12.13 7.48
N THR A 58 -4.02 -12.26 6.93
CA THR A 58 -2.76 -12.21 7.71
C THR A 58 -2.29 -10.78 7.89
N GLN A 59 -2.52 -9.93 6.90
CA GLN A 59 -2.14 -8.53 6.95
C GLN A 59 -3.21 -7.62 6.32
N PRO A 60 -4.23 -7.22 7.12
CA PRO A 60 -5.33 -6.41 6.61
C PRO A 60 -4.97 -4.94 6.42
N ASN A 61 -3.97 -4.41 7.15
CA ASN A 61 -3.63 -2.98 7.13
C ASN A 61 -2.12 -2.77 6.94
N ILE A 62 -1.75 -2.00 5.92
CA ILE A 62 -0.36 -1.68 5.58
C ILE A 62 -0.18 -0.17 5.69
N HIS A 63 0.89 0.28 6.36
CA HIS A 63 1.11 1.69 6.62
C HIS A 63 2.44 2.13 6.01
N LEU A 64 2.38 2.94 4.96
CA LEU A 64 3.54 3.64 4.42
C LEU A 64 3.69 4.98 5.13
N THR A 65 4.52 5.00 6.17
CA THR A 65 4.70 6.18 7.04
C THR A 65 5.79 7.12 6.52
N ALA A 66 5.55 8.42 6.71
CA ALA A 66 6.49 9.50 6.35
C ALA A 66 7.00 9.42 4.90
N ILE A 67 6.12 9.05 3.97
CA ILE A 67 6.42 9.06 2.54
C ILE A 67 6.26 10.47 1.98
N LYS A 68 7.11 10.81 1.02
CA LYS A 68 6.99 12.04 0.25
C LYS A 68 5.92 11.84 -0.81
N ASP A 69 5.04 12.83 -0.96
CA ASP A 69 3.92 12.78 -1.90
C ASP A 69 3.05 11.50 -1.79
N PRO A 70 2.35 11.30 -0.65
CA PRO A 70 1.50 10.13 -0.46
C PRO A 70 0.29 10.08 -1.41
N GLU A 71 -0.11 11.21 -1.99
CA GLU A 71 -1.22 11.28 -2.95
C GLU A 71 -0.80 10.69 -4.29
N GLY A 72 0.33 11.12 -4.84
CA GLY A 72 0.88 10.53 -6.07
C GLY A 72 1.16 9.03 -5.91
N ILE A 73 1.66 8.60 -4.75
CA ILE A 73 1.86 7.18 -4.45
C ILE A 73 0.53 6.42 -4.38
N ALA A 74 -0.51 7.01 -3.79
CA ALA A 74 -1.85 6.40 -3.74
C ALA A 74 -2.45 6.24 -5.15
N ASP A 75 -2.27 7.23 -6.03
CA ASP A 75 -2.74 7.15 -7.41
C ASP A 75 -1.98 6.09 -8.22
N LEU A 76 -0.66 5.99 -8.06
CA LEU A 76 0.16 4.92 -8.67
C LEU A 76 -0.28 3.53 -8.20
N LEU A 77 -0.58 3.38 -6.91
CA LEU A 77 -1.10 2.14 -6.36
C LEU A 77 -2.48 1.80 -6.94
N ARG A 78 -3.38 2.79 -7.00
CA ARG A 78 -4.72 2.62 -7.59
C ARG A 78 -4.61 2.11 -9.02
N GLU A 79 -3.76 2.72 -9.84
CA GLU A 79 -3.55 2.28 -11.22
C GLU A 79 -3.03 0.83 -11.29
N GLY A 80 -2.02 0.49 -10.47
CA GLY A 80 -1.48 -0.87 -10.40
C GLY A 80 -2.53 -1.91 -9.96
N VAL A 81 -3.42 -1.53 -9.04
CA VAL A 81 -4.51 -2.40 -8.57
C VAL A 81 -5.56 -2.61 -9.65
N GLU A 82 -5.95 -1.55 -10.36
CA GLU A 82 -6.88 -1.65 -11.49
C GLU A 82 -6.33 -2.56 -12.60
N LEU A 83 -5.05 -2.42 -12.93
CA LEU A 83 -4.37 -3.28 -13.90
C LEU A 83 -4.34 -4.75 -13.43
N SER A 84 -4.03 -4.99 -12.16
CA SER A 84 -4.00 -6.33 -11.57
C SER A 84 -5.39 -6.99 -11.54
N ARG A 85 -6.44 -6.23 -11.20
CA ARG A 85 -7.84 -6.70 -11.23
C ARG A 85 -8.28 -7.07 -12.65
N ARG A 86 -7.96 -6.23 -13.64
CA ARG A 86 -8.25 -6.51 -15.06
C ARG A 86 -7.54 -7.77 -15.55
N ALA A 87 -6.28 -7.95 -15.18
CA ALA A 87 -5.49 -9.13 -15.57
C ALA A 87 -6.00 -10.43 -14.93
N THR A 88 -6.50 -10.37 -13.69
CA THR A 88 -6.93 -11.55 -12.95
C THR A 88 -8.41 -11.89 -13.18
N GLN A 89 -9.18 -11.02 -13.86
CA GLN A 89 -10.63 -11.13 -14.10
C GLN A 89 -11.48 -11.40 -12.84
N THR A 90 -10.91 -11.22 -11.65
CA THR A 90 -11.54 -11.58 -10.39
C THR A 90 -12.41 -10.41 -9.96
N ARG A 91 -13.73 -10.59 -10.05
CA ARG A 91 -14.68 -9.68 -9.40
C ARG A 91 -14.60 -9.97 -7.91
N GLU A 92 -14.18 -8.98 -7.12
CA GLU A 92 -14.43 -9.01 -5.67
C GLU A 92 -15.95 -9.10 -5.50
N VAL A 93 -16.40 -10.24 -5.00
CA VAL A 93 -17.75 -10.42 -4.50
C VAL A 93 -17.71 -9.97 -3.05
N ASP A 94 -18.13 -8.73 -2.81
CA ASP A 94 -18.39 -8.25 -1.46
C ASP A 94 -19.53 -9.08 -0.86
N PHE A 95 -19.18 -10.08 -0.05
CA PHE A 95 -20.14 -10.75 0.81
C PHE A 95 -20.45 -9.80 1.97
N THR A 96 -21.54 -9.04 1.82
CA THR A 96 -22.16 -8.26 2.89
C THR A 96 -22.89 -9.17 3.87
#